data_AF-A0A7C2JL55-F1
#
_entry.id   AF-A0A7C2JL55-F1
#
_cell.length_a   1.000
_cell.length_b   1.000
_cell.length_c   1.000
_cell.angle_alpha   90.00
_cell.angle_beta   90.00
_cell.angle_gamma   90.00
#
_symmetry.space_group_name_H-M   'P 1'
#
loop_
_entity.id
_entity.type
_entity.pdbx_description
1 polymer ?
#
loop_
_entity_poly.entity_id
_entity_poly.type
_entity_poly.pdbx_seq_one_letter_code
_entity_poly.pdbx_strand_id
1 'polypeptide(L)'
;MALSRAVRRKARYPPRQPRAPRQLRPRCPRQRRTLPLEHRRPPHRRRLRCRPRPLRRTGQQRPARHRPRSLGSRRHRQQLTPRASTPLARHAYDGIVTPRAIFFDLDDTLLDTSGGVQEAWRSTCAAFAPELGIEPARLESAIREQLVSFWKDEAAVEHWRTRLHDARRHNVALALQRLHLDPAAAPRIADRYWDEQAARMRLFDDSLETLARLREAGFRLGLLTNGPAEMQRWKLSRFPIAEHFDVIVIEGEFGHGKPDPRVFEHALEQVGARPAEAWHIGDNLYADIGGARRAGLHATWIHRDRLELTDDAPAIPDRVIAHLAELRAALDLEPAAPANP
;
A
#
# COMPACT_ATOMS: atom_id res chain seq x y z
N MET A 1 -24.82 -32.51 -33.26
CA MET A 1 -23.42 -32.03 -33.26
C MET A 1 -23.43 -30.73 -32.47
N ALA A 2 -23.02 -30.63 -31.20
CA ALA A 2 -22.16 -31.45 -30.33
C ALA A 2 -20.65 -31.39 -30.65
N LEU A 3 -19.83 -31.30 -29.58
CA LEU A 3 -18.35 -31.17 -29.50
C LEU A 3 -17.78 -29.76 -29.79
N SER A 4 -16.76 -29.24 -29.08
CA SER A 4 -16.20 -29.65 -27.76
C SER A 4 -15.43 -28.52 -27.05
N ARG A 5 -14.95 -28.78 -25.82
CA ARG A 5 -14.22 -27.86 -24.92
C ARG A 5 -12.71 -27.80 -25.19
N ALA A 6 -12.13 -26.59 -24.99
CA ALA A 6 -10.86 -26.24 -24.32
C ALA A 6 -9.56 -27.06 -24.51
N VAL A 7 -8.40 -26.38 -24.36
CA VAL A 7 -7.25 -26.97 -23.64
C VAL A 7 -6.37 -25.92 -22.94
N ARG A 8 -6.00 -26.25 -21.70
CA ARG A 8 -5.14 -25.47 -20.78
C ARG A 8 -3.68 -25.42 -21.26
N ARG A 9 -2.91 -24.41 -20.83
CA ARG A 9 -1.44 -24.57 -20.65
C ARG A 9 -1.06 -24.41 -19.18
N LYS A 10 -0.63 -25.51 -18.56
CA LYS A 10 -0.14 -25.55 -17.18
C LYS A 10 1.28 -24.96 -17.11
N ALA A 11 1.52 -24.01 -16.21
CA ALA A 11 2.85 -23.89 -15.62
C ALA A 11 3.03 -25.06 -14.63
N ARG A 12 4.11 -25.84 -14.77
CA ARG A 12 4.50 -26.84 -13.75
C ARG A 12 5.67 -26.27 -12.97
N TYR A 13 5.50 -26.00 -11.68
CA TYR A 13 6.63 -25.77 -10.79
C TYR A 13 7.42 -27.08 -10.57
N PRO A 14 8.76 -27.06 -10.60
CA PRO A 14 9.58 -28.22 -10.25
C PRO A 14 9.65 -28.41 -8.71
N PRO A 15 9.91 -29.63 -8.22
CA PRO A 15 10.08 -29.88 -6.79
C PRO A 15 11.35 -29.23 -6.23
N ARG A 16 11.31 -28.82 -4.96
CA ARG A 16 12.46 -28.22 -4.24
C ARG A 16 13.63 -29.21 -4.16
N GLN A 17 14.80 -28.81 -4.64
CA GLN A 17 16.05 -29.56 -4.43
C GLN A 17 16.65 -29.29 -3.04
N PRO A 18 17.37 -30.27 -2.44
CA PRO A 18 18.01 -30.10 -1.14
C PRO A 18 19.21 -29.14 -1.19
N ARG A 19 19.50 -28.48 -0.06
CA ARG A 19 20.60 -27.50 0.05
C ARG A 19 21.98 -28.19 0.01
N ALA A 20 22.84 -27.72 -0.89
CA ALA A 20 24.26 -28.10 -0.90
C ALA A 20 25.03 -27.52 0.32
N PRO A 21 26.06 -28.21 0.82
CA PRO A 21 26.85 -27.75 1.97
C PRO A 21 27.76 -26.55 1.64
N ARG A 22 28.02 -25.71 2.65
CA ARG A 22 28.94 -24.56 2.54
C ARG A 22 30.37 -25.02 2.26
N GLN A 23 30.96 -24.55 1.17
CA GLN A 23 32.41 -24.60 0.95
C GLN A 23 33.08 -23.26 1.28
N LEU A 24 34.37 -23.31 1.61
CA LEU A 24 35.14 -22.21 2.21
C LEU A 24 35.69 -21.24 1.15
N ARG A 25 35.72 -19.94 1.46
CA ARG A 25 36.37 -18.94 0.59
C ARG A 25 37.90 -19.05 0.70
N PRO A 26 38.66 -19.06 -0.42
CA PRO A 26 40.11 -18.95 -0.39
C PRO A 26 40.57 -17.57 0.11
N ARG A 27 41.79 -17.50 0.65
CA ARG A 27 42.37 -16.29 1.25
C ARG A 27 42.96 -15.35 0.20
N CYS A 28 42.76 -14.04 0.38
CA CYS A 28 43.40 -13.00 -0.43
C CYS A 28 44.88 -12.80 -0.01
N PRO A 29 45.85 -12.74 -0.95
CA PRO A 29 47.25 -12.47 -0.63
C PRO A 29 47.50 -10.99 -0.31
N ARG A 30 48.37 -10.72 0.66
CA ARG A 30 48.84 -9.36 0.99
C ARG A 30 50.00 -8.96 0.08
N GLN A 31 49.97 -7.73 -0.43
CA GLN A 31 51.17 -7.02 -0.88
C GLN A 31 51.32 -5.69 -0.09
N ARG A 32 52.54 -5.14 -0.06
CA ARG A 32 52.93 -4.00 0.79
C ARG A 32 53.44 -2.82 -0.03
N ARG A 33 52.96 -1.62 0.34
CA ARG A 33 53.63 -0.31 0.30
C ARG A 33 54.30 0.18 -0.99
N THR A 34 53.88 1.39 -1.40
CA THR A 34 54.76 2.59 -1.40
C THR A 34 53.91 3.86 -1.17
N LEU A 35 54.56 4.97 -0.79
CA LEU A 35 54.01 6.33 -0.65
C LEU A 35 55.07 7.33 -1.17
N PRO A 36 54.66 8.48 -1.73
CA PRO A 36 54.73 9.78 -1.01
C PRO A 36 53.35 10.48 -0.96
N LEU A 37 52.97 11.35 0.00
CA LEU A 37 53.48 12.71 0.34
C LEU A 37 53.39 13.69 -0.86
N GLU A 38 52.69 14.82 -0.84
CA GLU A 38 51.95 15.58 0.21
C GLU A 38 50.62 16.16 -0.41
N HIS A 39 49.90 17.24 -0.03
CA HIS A 39 50.12 18.38 0.87
C HIS A 39 48.81 19.03 1.38
N ARG A 40 48.90 19.78 2.50
CA ARG A 40 48.07 20.93 2.98
C ARG A 40 46.52 20.83 3.12
N ARG A 41 46.10 21.01 4.38
CA ARG A 41 44.83 21.58 4.91
C ARG A 41 45.20 22.42 6.16
N PRO A 42 44.29 23.17 6.82
CA PRO A 42 43.09 23.91 6.38
C PRO A 42 43.26 25.41 6.76
N PRO A 43 42.20 26.20 7.13
CA PRO A 43 41.78 26.17 8.54
C PRO A 43 40.27 26.42 8.83
N HIS A 44 39.73 25.67 9.81
CA HIS A 44 38.79 26.13 10.87
C HIS A 44 37.44 26.80 10.53
N ARG A 45 36.41 26.88 11.40
CA ARG A 45 36.07 26.41 12.78
C ARG A 45 34.53 26.19 12.78
N ARG A 46 33.82 25.61 13.76
CA ARG A 46 33.97 25.56 15.23
C ARG A 46 33.24 24.31 15.78
N ARG A 47 33.55 23.89 17.02
CA ARG A 47 32.81 22.84 17.75
C ARG A 47 31.90 23.47 18.80
N LEU A 48 30.83 22.76 19.19
CA LEU A 48 30.21 22.87 20.52
C LEU A 48 30.28 21.51 21.24
N ARG A 49 30.14 21.52 22.57
CA ARG A 49 30.36 20.36 23.46
C ARG A 49 29.10 20.03 24.27
N CYS A 50 28.91 18.76 24.59
CA CYS A 50 27.96 18.31 25.61
C CYS A 50 28.46 18.60 27.04
N ARG A 51 27.55 18.80 28.01
CA ARG A 51 27.64 18.33 29.41
C ARG A 51 26.25 18.36 30.10
N PRO A 52 26.04 17.65 31.24
CA PRO A 52 24.69 17.24 31.70
C PRO A 52 24.13 17.94 32.96
N ARG A 53 22.90 17.52 33.33
CA ARG A 53 22.12 17.71 34.59
C ARG A 53 22.86 18.07 35.89
N PRO A 54 22.10 18.68 36.83
CA PRO A 54 21.98 18.12 38.19
C PRO A 54 20.53 17.74 38.58
N LEU A 55 20.37 17.09 39.75
CA LEU A 55 19.11 16.65 40.38
C LEU A 55 19.13 16.95 41.90
N ARG A 56 18.07 17.55 42.44
CA ARG A 56 17.64 17.56 43.87
C ARG A 56 16.10 17.75 43.87
N ARG A 57 15.22 17.13 44.69
CA ARG A 57 15.16 16.85 46.16
C ARG A 57 15.11 18.15 47.00
N THR A 58 14.23 18.36 48.00
CA THR A 58 13.35 17.44 48.77
C THR A 58 12.26 18.21 49.54
N GLY A 59 11.12 17.57 49.85
CA GLY A 59 10.20 17.96 50.95
C GLY A 59 9.27 19.17 50.71
N GLN A 60 8.28 19.45 51.58
CA GLN A 60 7.69 18.62 52.63
C GLN A 60 6.30 19.15 53.07
N GLN A 61 5.36 18.24 53.37
CA GLN A 61 4.19 18.38 54.27
C GLN A 61 3.03 19.40 54.01
N ARG A 62 1.84 18.96 54.46
CA ARG A 62 0.57 19.67 54.68
C ARG A 62 0.56 20.22 56.14
N PRO A 63 -0.27 21.20 56.55
CA PRO A 63 -1.74 21.30 56.31
C PRO A 63 -2.14 22.74 55.85
N ALA A 64 -3.38 23.27 55.94
CA ALA A 64 -4.56 22.88 56.71
C ALA A 64 -5.94 23.24 56.07
N ARG A 65 -6.94 23.48 56.94
CA ARG A 65 -8.37 23.67 56.68
C ARG A 65 -8.74 25.16 56.61
N HIS A 66 -9.75 25.53 55.82
CA HIS A 66 -10.96 26.18 56.35
C HIS A 66 -12.12 26.13 55.33
N ARG A 67 -13.36 26.09 55.84
CA ARG A 67 -14.63 26.39 55.13
C ARG A 67 -15.29 27.56 55.85
N PRO A 68 -16.11 28.36 55.15
CA PRO A 68 -17.53 28.43 55.53
C PRO A 68 -18.50 28.05 54.38
N ARG A 69 -19.81 28.15 54.67
CA ARG A 69 -20.93 28.18 53.70
C ARG A 69 -21.18 29.67 53.30
N SER A 70 -22.15 30.12 52.49
CA SER A 70 -23.42 29.58 52.00
C SER A 70 -24.01 30.49 50.89
N LEU A 71 -24.86 29.94 50.00
CA LEU A 71 -25.90 30.64 49.19
C LEU A 71 -25.42 31.73 48.17
N GLY A 72 -25.96 31.85 46.96
CA GLY A 72 -26.84 30.95 46.20
C GLY A 72 -27.79 31.66 45.20
N SER A 73 -27.42 31.79 43.92
CA SER A 73 -28.35 32.28 42.88
C SER A 73 -28.08 31.78 41.44
N ARG A 74 -29.10 31.07 40.91
CA ARG A 74 -29.61 31.01 39.52
C ARG A 74 -28.69 31.31 38.29
N ARG A 75 -28.57 30.29 37.41
CA ARG A 75 -28.50 30.34 35.92
C ARG A 75 -27.27 31.06 35.30
N HIS A 76 -26.63 30.58 34.22
CA HIS A 76 -27.00 29.56 33.23
C HIS A 76 -26.12 28.31 33.26
N ARG A 77 -26.66 27.20 32.73
CA ARG A 77 -25.98 25.91 32.59
C ARG A 77 -25.92 25.55 31.10
N GLN A 78 -24.84 25.89 30.41
CA GLN A 78 -24.60 25.37 29.06
C GLN A 78 -24.23 23.88 29.17
N GLN A 79 -25.23 23.02 29.00
CA GLN A 79 -25.02 21.57 28.93
C GLN A 79 -24.55 21.24 27.51
N LEU A 80 -23.28 20.87 27.37
CA LEU A 80 -22.82 20.14 26.19
C LEU A 80 -23.57 18.81 26.15
N THR A 81 -24.48 18.66 25.18
CA THR A 81 -25.19 17.42 24.95
C THR A 81 -24.23 16.39 24.35
N PRO A 82 -24.10 15.18 24.91
CA PRO A 82 -23.52 14.07 24.17
C PRO A 82 -24.43 13.82 22.95
N ARG A 83 -23.87 13.83 21.73
CA ARG A 83 -24.58 13.23 20.59
C ARG A 83 -24.80 11.75 20.93
N ALA A 84 -26.04 11.31 20.88
CA ALA A 84 -26.37 9.91 21.11
C ALA A 84 -25.74 9.06 20.00
N SER A 85 -24.72 8.27 20.35
CA SER A 85 -24.21 7.21 19.47
C SER A 85 -25.23 6.07 19.49
N THR A 86 -26.08 6.00 18.46
CA THR A 86 -27.02 4.89 18.27
C THR A 86 -26.25 3.56 18.30
N PRO A 87 -26.68 2.54 19.08
CA PRO A 87 -26.07 1.23 19.00
C PRO A 87 -26.39 0.61 17.64
N LEU A 88 -25.38 0.41 16.80
CA LEU A 88 -25.51 -0.45 15.62
C LEU A 88 -26.01 -1.82 16.07
N ALA A 89 -27.15 -2.25 15.56
CA ALA A 89 -27.73 -3.56 15.87
C ALA A 89 -26.92 -4.65 15.15
N ARG A 90 -25.90 -5.17 15.84
CA ARG A 90 -24.95 -6.16 15.32
C ARG A 90 -25.63 -7.51 15.10
N HIS A 91 -26.20 -7.70 13.91
CA HIS A 91 -26.67 -8.99 13.44
C HIS A 91 -25.47 -9.80 12.91
N ALA A 92 -25.33 -11.02 13.41
CA ALA A 92 -24.24 -11.93 13.05
C ALA A 92 -24.65 -12.80 11.86
N TYR A 93 -24.49 -12.29 10.65
CA TYR A 93 -24.65 -13.07 9.42
C TYR A 93 -23.49 -14.06 9.26
N ASP A 94 -23.83 -15.34 9.05
CA ASP A 94 -22.93 -16.47 8.78
C ASP A 94 -21.69 -16.59 9.69
N GLY A 95 -21.83 -16.15 10.95
CA GLY A 95 -20.77 -16.20 11.96
C GLY A 95 -19.64 -15.18 11.77
N ILE A 96 -19.69 -14.33 10.74
CA ILE A 96 -18.75 -13.22 10.57
C ILE A 96 -19.24 -12.03 11.39
N VAL A 97 -18.39 -11.52 12.27
CA VAL A 97 -18.75 -10.41 13.15
C VAL A 97 -18.78 -9.10 12.36
N THR A 98 -19.85 -8.31 12.52
CA THR A 98 -19.95 -6.95 11.97
C THR A 98 -18.73 -6.12 12.40
N PRO A 99 -17.94 -5.55 11.46
CA PRO A 99 -16.67 -4.92 11.80
C PRO A 99 -16.85 -3.67 12.65
N ARG A 100 -15.81 -3.31 13.40
CA ARG A 100 -15.62 -1.98 14.00
C ARG A 100 -14.67 -1.13 13.17
N ALA A 101 -13.74 -1.76 12.47
CA ALA A 101 -12.80 -1.13 11.57
C ALA A 101 -12.79 -1.81 10.19
N ILE A 102 -12.62 -1.03 9.14
CA ILE A 102 -12.53 -1.51 7.77
C ILE A 102 -11.30 -0.87 7.13
N PHE A 103 -10.33 -1.71 6.77
CA PHE A 103 -9.10 -1.31 6.12
C PHE A 103 -9.17 -1.54 4.61
N PHE A 104 -8.57 -0.65 3.85
CA PHE A 104 -8.54 -0.69 2.39
C PHE A 104 -7.10 -0.63 1.89
N ASP A 105 -6.82 -1.34 0.81
CA ASP A 105 -5.75 -0.97 -0.11
C ASP A 105 -6.16 0.23 -1.01
N LEU A 106 -5.18 0.83 -1.69
CA LEU A 106 -5.37 1.95 -2.60
C LEU A 106 -5.43 1.55 -4.08
N ASP A 107 -4.49 0.72 -4.55
CA ASP A 107 -4.12 0.59 -5.96
C ASP A 107 -4.81 -0.62 -6.59
N ASP A 108 -5.58 -0.39 -7.65
CA ASP A 108 -6.57 -1.32 -8.22
C ASP A 108 -7.67 -1.80 -7.26
N THR A 109 -7.64 -1.34 -6.00
CA THR A 109 -8.71 -1.45 -5.00
C THR A 109 -9.64 -0.22 -5.03
N LEU A 110 -9.11 0.99 -4.80
CA LEU A 110 -9.86 2.26 -4.77
C LEU A 110 -9.60 3.13 -6.01
N LEU A 111 -8.35 3.13 -6.50
CA LEU A 111 -7.91 3.79 -7.72
C LEU A 111 -7.70 2.76 -8.83
N ASP A 112 -8.15 3.05 -10.04
CA ASP A 112 -7.79 2.29 -11.23
C ASP A 112 -6.36 2.65 -11.66
N THR A 113 -5.41 1.77 -11.34
CA THR A 113 -3.97 1.96 -11.62
C THR A 113 -3.43 1.05 -12.72
N SER A 114 -4.11 -0.08 -12.97
CA SER A 114 -3.77 -1.05 -14.01
C SER A 114 -4.61 -0.90 -15.29
N GLY A 115 -5.83 -0.36 -15.22
CA GLY A 115 -6.76 -0.32 -16.36
C GLY A 115 -6.31 0.55 -17.55
N GLY A 116 -5.40 1.50 -17.33
CA GLY A 116 -4.79 2.32 -18.38
C GLY A 116 -3.34 1.94 -18.76
N VAL A 117 -2.80 0.84 -18.23
CA VAL A 117 -1.38 0.45 -18.38
C VAL A 117 -1.02 0.12 -19.82
N GLN A 118 -1.90 -0.55 -20.56
CA GLN A 118 -1.62 -0.91 -21.95
C GLN A 118 -1.60 0.34 -22.83
N GLU A 119 -2.54 1.26 -22.66
CA GLU A 119 -2.67 2.50 -23.41
C GLU A 119 -1.51 3.46 -23.11
N ALA A 120 -1.05 3.48 -21.85
CA ALA A 120 0.13 4.23 -21.46
C ALA A 120 1.41 3.66 -22.09
N TRP A 121 1.60 2.33 -22.13
CA TRP A 121 2.74 1.73 -22.83
C TRP A 121 2.66 1.92 -24.34
N ARG A 122 1.48 1.73 -24.97
CA ARG A 122 1.23 2.00 -26.40
C ARG A 122 1.64 3.42 -26.79
N SER A 123 1.11 4.44 -26.09
CA SER A 123 1.40 5.86 -26.36
C SER A 123 2.88 6.19 -26.15
N THR A 124 3.49 5.65 -25.08
CA THR A 124 4.91 5.84 -24.79
C THR A 124 5.77 5.22 -25.90
N CYS A 125 5.52 3.97 -26.27
CA CYS A 125 6.32 3.28 -27.29
C CYS A 125 6.17 3.92 -28.67
N ALA A 126 4.96 4.40 -29.03
CA ALA A 126 4.74 5.14 -30.26
C ALA A 126 5.51 6.47 -30.32
N ALA A 127 5.71 7.15 -29.19
CA ALA A 127 6.46 8.41 -29.13
C ALA A 127 7.98 8.24 -29.31
N PHE A 128 8.57 7.15 -28.80
CA PHE A 128 10.03 6.92 -28.85
C PHE A 128 10.49 5.98 -29.97
N ALA A 129 9.59 5.17 -30.53
CA ALA A 129 9.88 4.25 -31.64
C ALA A 129 10.59 4.90 -32.85
N PRO A 130 10.18 6.09 -33.35
CA PRO A 130 10.85 6.74 -34.48
C PRO A 130 12.29 7.17 -34.17
N GLU A 131 12.56 7.64 -32.95
CA GLU A 131 13.90 8.03 -32.49
C GLU A 131 14.83 6.82 -32.39
N LEU A 132 14.28 5.67 -31.98
CA LEU A 132 15.00 4.41 -31.79
C LEU A 132 15.07 3.54 -33.06
N GLY A 133 14.48 3.95 -34.18
CA GLY A 133 14.48 3.18 -35.43
C GLY A 133 13.79 1.81 -35.32
N ILE A 134 12.73 1.70 -34.51
CA ILE A 134 12.06 0.42 -34.21
C ILE A 134 10.53 0.54 -34.28
N GLU A 135 9.85 -0.54 -34.68
CA GLU A 135 8.39 -0.62 -34.64
C GLU A 135 7.81 -0.44 -33.21
N PRO A 136 6.80 0.43 -33.00
CA PRO A 136 6.19 0.68 -31.69
C PRO A 136 5.74 -0.58 -30.95
N ALA A 137 5.11 -1.52 -31.66
CA ALA A 137 4.61 -2.76 -31.07
C ALA A 137 5.75 -3.71 -30.63
N ARG A 138 6.90 -3.67 -31.30
CA ARG A 138 8.09 -4.46 -30.93
C ARG A 138 8.76 -3.90 -29.67
N LEU A 139 8.79 -2.57 -29.54
CA LEU A 139 9.24 -1.89 -28.32
C LEU A 139 8.28 -2.16 -27.15
N GLU A 140 6.96 -2.10 -27.37
CA GLU A 140 5.95 -2.45 -26.35
C GLU A 140 6.12 -3.89 -25.86
N SER A 141 6.24 -4.87 -26.77
CA SER A 141 6.39 -6.29 -26.42
C SER A 141 7.65 -6.52 -25.56
N ALA A 142 8.80 -6.01 -25.99
CA ALA A 142 10.06 -6.20 -25.28
C ALA A 142 10.03 -5.60 -23.85
N ILE A 143 9.46 -4.41 -23.68
CA ILE A 143 9.30 -3.76 -22.36
C ILE A 143 8.32 -4.56 -21.49
N ARG A 144 7.18 -4.98 -22.04
CA ARG A 144 6.16 -5.75 -21.30
C ARG A 144 6.66 -7.14 -20.90
N GLU A 145 7.32 -7.87 -21.80
CA GLU A 145 7.97 -9.15 -21.50
C GLU A 145 9.01 -9.00 -20.38
N GLN A 146 9.82 -7.94 -20.43
CA GLN A 146 10.84 -7.67 -19.44
C GLN A 146 10.22 -7.39 -18.06
N LEU A 147 9.20 -6.53 -17.98
CA LEU A 147 8.47 -6.24 -16.74
C LEU A 147 7.76 -7.49 -16.18
N VAL A 148 7.08 -8.27 -17.05
CA VAL A 148 6.40 -9.53 -16.66
C VAL A 148 7.38 -10.63 -16.26
N SER A 149 8.63 -10.58 -16.73
CA SER A 149 9.69 -11.49 -16.26
C SER A 149 10.26 -11.05 -14.91
N PHE A 150 10.45 -9.74 -14.72
CA PHE A 150 11.08 -9.15 -13.54
C PHE A 150 10.21 -9.27 -12.28
N TRP A 151 8.92 -8.92 -12.35
CA TRP A 151 8.02 -8.96 -11.20
C TRP A 151 7.50 -10.37 -10.82
N LYS A 152 8.05 -11.43 -11.44
CA LYS A 152 7.82 -12.83 -11.01
C LYS A 152 8.76 -13.29 -9.90
N ASP A 153 9.85 -12.57 -9.66
CA ASP A 153 10.76 -12.86 -8.54
C ASP A 153 10.28 -12.09 -7.30
N GLU A 154 9.85 -12.83 -6.27
CA GLU A 154 9.41 -12.25 -4.98
C GLU A 154 10.50 -11.36 -4.35
N ALA A 155 11.78 -11.69 -4.52
CA ALA A 155 12.88 -10.88 -4.00
C ALA A 155 13.07 -9.59 -4.82
N ALA A 156 12.75 -9.60 -6.12
CA ALA A 156 12.69 -8.39 -6.93
C ALA A 156 11.47 -7.52 -6.53
N VAL A 157 10.31 -8.12 -6.30
CA VAL A 157 9.12 -7.43 -5.78
C VAL A 157 9.44 -6.72 -4.46
N GLU A 158 9.99 -7.44 -3.48
CA GLU A 158 10.34 -6.87 -2.17
C GLU A 158 11.38 -5.74 -2.27
N HIS A 159 12.44 -5.92 -3.07
CA HIS A 159 13.50 -4.92 -3.20
C HIS A 159 13.07 -3.65 -3.94
N TRP A 160 12.23 -3.79 -4.97
CA TRP A 160 11.95 -2.71 -5.93
C TRP A 160 10.59 -2.04 -5.75
N ARG A 161 9.66 -2.58 -4.95
CA ARG A 161 8.34 -1.93 -4.69
C ARG A 161 8.45 -0.55 -4.03
N THR A 162 9.47 -0.30 -3.22
CA THR A 162 9.75 1.03 -2.65
C THR A 162 10.51 1.96 -3.60
N ARG A 163 10.88 1.49 -4.80
CA ARG A 163 11.66 2.20 -5.83
C ARG A 163 11.09 2.00 -7.24
N LEU A 164 9.77 1.98 -7.38
CA LEU A 164 9.07 1.66 -8.65
C LEU A 164 9.58 2.46 -9.86
N HIS A 165 9.97 3.72 -9.65
CA HIS A 165 10.49 4.59 -10.70
C HIS A 165 11.84 4.11 -11.25
N ASP A 166 12.81 3.83 -10.36
CA ASP A 166 14.12 3.29 -10.74
C ASP A 166 14.00 1.86 -11.28
N ALA A 167 13.10 1.05 -10.71
CA ALA A 167 12.79 -0.29 -11.20
C ALA A 167 12.28 -0.26 -12.65
N ARG A 168 11.46 0.74 -12.98
CA ARG A 168 10.92 0.95 -14.33
C ARG A 168 12.01 1.40 -15.30
N ARG A 169 12.82 2.40 -14.92
CA ARG A 169 14.01 2.85 -15.68
C ARG A 169 14.97 1.68 -15.96
N HIS A 170 15.25 0.86 -14.95
CA HIS A 170 16.09 -0.33 -15.06
C HIS A 170 15.52 -1.38 -16.02
N ASN A 171 14.22 -1.69 -15.92
CA ASN A 171 13.59 -2.66 -16.81
C ASN A 171 13.48 -2.18 -18.26
N VAL A 172 13.22 -0.89 -18.50
CA VAL A 172 13.26 -0.33 -19.86
C VAL A 172 14.69 -0.42 -20.42
N ALA A 173 15.73 -0.11 -19.63
CA ALA A 173 17.11 -0.25 -20.07
C ALA A 173 17.48 -1.70 -20.46
N LEU A 174 17.03 -2.69 -19.68
CA LEU A 174 17.20 -4.11 -20.01
C LEU A 174 16.44 -4.51 -21.28
N ALA A 175 15.24 -3.98 -21.50
CA ALA A 175 14.47 -4.24 -22.73
C ALA A 175 15.14 -3.64 -23.97
N LEU A 176 15.67 -2.41 -23.87
CA LEU A 176 16.44 -1.76 -24.95
C LEU A 176 17.72 -2.54 -25.27
N GLN A 177 18.48 -2.97 -24.25
CA GLN A 177 19.67 -3.82 -24.43
C GLN A 177 19.34 -5.15 -25.13
N ARG A 178 18.22 -5.80 -24.77
CA ARG A 178 17.70 -7.01 -25.43
C ARG A 178 17.27 -6.78 -26.89
N LEU A 179 17.04 -5.53 -27.29
CA LEU A 179 16.73 -5.12 -28.66
C LEU A 179 17.96 -4.57 -29.42
N HIS A 180 19.14 -4.52 -28.79
CA HIS A 180 20.35 -3.85 -29.28
C HIS A 180 20.20 -2.33 -29.50
N LEU A 181 19.33 -1.70 -28.72
CA LEU A 181 19.11 -0.24 -28.69
C LEU A 181 19.86 0.42 -27.52
N ASP A 182 20.07 1.74 -27.61
CA ASP A 182 20.77 2.52 -26.58
C ASP A 182 19.96 2.59 -25.27
N PRO A 183 20.44 2.03 -24.14
CA PRO A 183 19.77 2.13 -22.85
C PRO A 183 19.70 3.56 -22.29
N ALA A 184 20.44 4.54 -22.81
CA ALA A 184 20.35 5.94 -22.37
C ALA A 184 18.99 6.60 -22.65
N ALA A 185 18.16 6.03 -23.54
CA ALA A 185 16.77 6.45 -23.72
C ALA A 185 15.84 6.01 -22.57
N ALA A 186 16.23 5.02 -21.76
CA ALA A 186 15.35 4.40 -20.75
C ALA A 186 14.76 5.35 -19.69
N PRO A 187 15.46 6.39 -19.19
CA PRO A 187 14.87 7.38 -18.31
C PRO A 187 13.70 8.10 -18.99
N ARG A 188 13.91 8.70 -20.17
CA ARG A 188 12.87 9.46 -20.89
C ARG A 188 11.63 8.62 -21.19
N ILE A 189 11.81 7.34 -21.53
CA ILE A 189 10.72 6.39 -21.79
C ILE A 189 9.97 6.03 -20.50
N ALA A 190 10.67 5.71 -19.42
CA ALA A 190 10.04 5.34 -18.14
C ALA A 190 9.31 6.54 -17.50
N ASP A 191 9.88 7.73 -17.62
CA ASP A 191 9.33 9.00 -17.14
C ASP A 191 8.10 9.39 -17.98
N ARG A 192 8.13 9.30 -19.32
CA ARG A 192 6.94 9.50 -20.16
C ARG A 192 5.84 8.48 -19.85
N TYR A 193 6.19 7.22 -19.61
CA TYR A 193 5.19 6.24 -19.19
C TYR A 193 4.60 6.58 -17.82
N TRP A 194 5.38 7.16 -16.90
CA TRP A 194 4.83 7.67 -15.64
C TRP A 194 3.76 8.75 -15.89
N ASP A 195 4.04 9.73 -16.76
CA ASP A 195 3.05 10.76 -17.13
C ASP A 195 1.80 10.16 -17.81
N GLU A 196 1.97 9.20 -18.73
CA GLU A 196 0.87 8.55 -19.43
C GLU A 196 0.02 7.67 -18.49
N GLN A 197 0.65 6.93 -17.55
CA GLN A 197 -0.06 6.18 -16.52
C GLN A 197 -0.78 7.13 -15.55
N ALA A 198 -0.13 8.21 -15.14
CA ALA A 198 -0.72 9.24 -14.29
C ALA A 198 -1.94 9.86 -14.97
N ALA A 199 -1.86 10.26 -16.24
CA ALA A 199 -2.97 10.88 -16.96
C ALA A 199 -4.23 10.00 -17.02
N ARG A 200 -4.06 8.66 -17.08
CA ARG A 200 -5.17 7.68 -17.16
C ARG A 200 -5.67 7.19 -15.79
N MET A 201 -4.95 7.46 -14.71
CA MET A 201 -5.32 7.06 -13.36
C MET A 201 -6.57 7.82 -12.88
N ARG A 202 -7.54 7.06 -12.32
CA ARG A 202 -8.85 7.53 -11.86
C ARG A 202 -9.25 6.79 -10.58
N LEU A 203 -10.29 7.27 -9.90
CA LEU A 203 -11.04 6.45 -8.94
C LEU A 203 -11.89 5.42 -9.69
N PHE A 204 -12.21 4.28 -9.05
CA PHE A 204 -13.39 3.52 -9.43
C PHE A 204 -14.66 4.26 -8.97
N ASP A 205 -15.73 4.17 -9.76
CA ASP A 205 -16.93 4.99 -9.58
C ASP A 205 -17.64 4.75 -8.23
N ASP A 206 -17.49 3.55 -7.65
CA ASP A 206 -18.06 3.14 -6.36
C ASP A 206 -17.23 3.53 -5.13
N SER A 207 -15.99 4.01 -5.31
CA SER A 207 -15.03 4.23 -4.22
C SER A 207 -15.47 5.35 -3.25
N LEU A 208 -15.77 6.54 -3.77
CA LEU A 208 -16.12 7.70 -2.92
C LEU A 208 -17.46 7.48 -2.20
N GLU A 209 -18.48 6.99 -2.91
CA GLU A 209 -19.78 6.71 -2.31
C GLU A 209 -19.65 5.67 -1.18
N THR A 210 -18.91 4.59 -1.41
CA THR A 210 -18.75 3.54 -0.40
C THR A 210 -17.95 4.03 0.82
N LEU A 211 -16.85 4.76 0.62
CA LEU A 211 -16.10 5.37 1.72
C LEU A 211 -16.96 6.35 2.53
N ALA A 212 -17.81 7.15 1.88
CA ALA A 212 -18.75 8.03 2.56
C ALA A 212 -19.81 7.25 3.38
N ARG A 213 -20.49 6.28 2.78
CA ARG A 213 -21.53 5.46 3.45
C ARG A 213 -21.00 4.71 4.67
N LEU A 214 -19.78 4.17 4.60
CA LEU A 214 -19.17 3.48 5.73
C LEU A 214 -18.87 4.44 6.91
N ARG A 215 -18.55 5.71 6.64
CA ARG A 215 -18.36 6.73 7.69
C ARG A 215 -19.69 7.22 8.26
N GLU A 216 -20.72 7.37 7.44
CA GLU A 216 -22.09 7.67 7.88
C GLU A 216 -22.63 6.58 8.81
N ALA A 217 -22.35 5.31 8.49
CA ALA A 217 -22.65 4.15 9.35
C ALA A 217 -21.76 4.04 10.60
N GLY A 218 -20.70 4.86 10.73
CA GLY A 218 -19.86 4.94 11.92
C GLY A 218 -18.72 3.91 12.02
N PHE A 219 -18.36 3.24 10.92
CA PHE A 219 -17.16 2.40 10.89
C PHE A 219 -15.89 3.25 10.94
N ARG A 220 -14.83 2.76 11.60
CA ARG A 220 -13.48 3.36 11.50
C ARG A 220 -12.82 2.90 10.21
N LEU A 221 -12.30 3.82 9.41
CA LEU A 221 -11.68 3.48 8.13
C LEU A 221 -10.16 3.68 8.20
N GLY A 222 -9.40 2.80 7.57
CA GLY A 222 -7.97 3.00 7.38
C GLY A 222 -7.50 2.63 5.98
N LEU A 223 -6.48 3.33 5.49
CA LEU A 223 -5.83 3.03 4.21
C LEU A 223 -4.45 2.43 4.49
N LEU A 224 -4.21 1.20 4.04
CA LEU A 224 -2.95 0.48 4.18
C LEU A 224 -2.41 0.21 2.77
N THR A 225 -1.42 0.98 2.33
CA THR A 225 -0.94 0.93 0.94
C THR A 225 0.57 0.71 0.84
N ASN A 226 0.96 -0.14 -0.12
CA ASN A 226 2.35 -0.46 -0.41
C ASN A 226 2.99 0.59 -1.34
N GLY A 227 4.33 0.58 -1.44
CA GLY A 227 5.07 1.41 -2.40
C GLY A 227 5.67 2.71 -1.84
N PRO A 228 6.20 3.59 -2.72
CA PRO A 228 7.01 4.75 -2.33
C PRO A 228 6.17 5.86 -1.69
N ALA A 229 6.69 6.49 -0.62
CA ALA A 229 6.00 7.54 0.14
C ALA A 229 5.47 8.67 -0.75
N GLU A 230 6.35 9.29 -1.54
CA GLU A 230 6.04 10.38 -2.46
C GLU A 230 4.95 10.00 -3.48
N MET A 231 5.00 8.77 -4.01
CA MET A 231 4.04 8.28 -5.00
C MET A 231 2.63 8.12 -4.40
N GLN A 232 2.52 7.50 -3.22
CA GLN A 232 1.22 7.29 -2.58
C GLN A 232 0.67 8.60 -1.99
N ARG A 233 1.53 9.51 -1.50
CA ARG A 233 1.13 10.87 -1.09
C ARG A 233 0.68 11.73 -2.28
N TRP A 234 1.34 11.63 -3.44
CA TRP A 234 0.88 12.28 -4.67
C TRP A 234 -0.53 11.81 -5.08
N LYS A 235 -0.79 10.49 -5.08
CA LYS A 235 -2.14 9.93 -5.31
C LYS A 235 -3.17 10.54 -4.33
N LEU A 236 -2.85 10.55 -3.03
CA LEU A 236 -3.72 11.10 -1.99
C LEU A 236 -3.93 12.61 -2.07
N SER A 237 -3.00 13.36 -2.69
CA SER A 237 -3.16 14.80 -2.95
C SER A 237 -4.02 15.10 -4.19
N ARG A 238 -4.16 14.12 -5.10
CA ARG A 238 -4.89 14.25 -6.37
C ARG A 238 -6.32 13.73 -6.31
N PHE A 239 -6.57 12.68 -5.53
CA PHE A 239 -7.90 12.05 -5.41
C PHE A 239 -8.49 12.32 -4.03
N PRO A 240 -9.74 12.81 -3.91
CA PRO A 240 -10.34 13.27 -2.65
C PRO A 240 -10.82 12.11 -1.76
N ILE A 241 -9.92 11.18 -1.42
CA ILE A 241 -10.20 10.03 -0.56
C ILE A 241 -9.55 10.15 0.82
N ALA A 242 -8.52 10.98 0.99
CA ALA A 242 -7.71 11.01 2.20
C ALA A 242 -8.51 11.39 3.45
N GLU A 243 -9.52 12.26 3.31
CA GLU A 243 -10.40 12.70 4.42
C GLU A 243 -11.36 11.59 4.92
N HIS A 244 -11.50 10.49 4.18
CA HIS A 244 -12.34 9.37 4.59
C HIS A 244 -11.65 8.43 5.60
N PHE A 245 -10.36 8.57 5.85
CA PHE A 245 -9.61 7.62 6.69
C PHE A 245 -9.26 8.20 8.06
N ASP A 246 -9.51 7.41 9.11
CA ASP A 246 -9.04 7.66 10.48
C ASP A 246 -7.53 7.38 10.62
N VAL A 247 -6.97 6.50 9.79
CA VAL A 247 -5.53 6.18 9.71
C VAL A 247 -5.09 5.98 8.26
N ILE A 248 -3.91 6.50 7.89
CA ILE A 248 -3.28 6.24 6.59
C ILE A 248 -1.86 5.73 6.84
N VAL A 249 -1.60 4.48 6.46
CA VAL A 249 -0.30 3.80 6.58
C VAL A 249 0.25 3.55 5.18
N ILE A 250 1.38 4.19 4.88
CA ILE A 250 2.10 4.06 3.60
C ILE A 250 3.41 3.34 3.86
N GLU A 251 3.69 2.26 3.13
CA GLU A 251 4.91 1.45 3.28
C GLU A 251 6.19 2.31 3.30
N GLY A 252 6.35 3.19 2.32
CA GLY A 252 7.53 4.06 2.21
C GLY A 252 7.73 5.07 3.34
N GLU A 253 6.73 5.24 4.22
CA GLU A 253 6.81 6.08 5.42
C GLU A 253 6.95 5.23 6.70
N PHE A 254 6.23 4.11 6.79
CA PHE A 254 6.25 3.20 7.94
C PHE A 254 7.47 2.26 7.95
N GLY A 255 8.13 2.06 6.80
CA GLY A 255 9.28 1.17 6.62
C GLY A 255 8.92 -0.31 6.45
N HIS A 256 7.65 -0.68 6.67
CA HIS A 256 7.11 -2.01 6.44
C HIS A 256 5.80 -1.92 5.66
N GLY A 257 5.54 -2.91 4.81
CA GLY A 257 4.35 -2.96 3.96
C GLY A 257 3.77 -4.36 3.92
N LYS A 258 2.51 -4.47 3.53
CA LYS A 258 1.75 -5.72 3.41
C LYS A 258 2.54 -6.72 2.55
N PRO A 259 2.60 -8.02 2.89
CA PRO A 259 1.84 -8.70 3.95
C PRO A 259 2.60 -8.87 5.28
N ASP A 260 3.47 -7.93 5.66
CA ASP A 260 4.07 -7.92 7.01
C ASP A 260 2.97 -7.64 8.05
N PRO A 261 2.80 -8.44 9.12
CA PRO A 261 1.71 -8.26 10.08
C PRO A 261 1.75 -6.88 10.77
N ARG A 262 2.93 -6.28 10.91
CA ARG A 262 3.13 -5.02 11.65
C ARG A 262 2.39 -3.83 11.06
N VAL A 263 2.07 -3.85 9.76
CA VAL A 263 1.27 -2.79 9.11
C VAL A 263 -0.20 -2.87 9.51
N PHE A 264 -0.72 -4.09 9.73
CA PHE A 264 -2.08 -4.33 10.20
C PHE A 264 -2.19 -4.12 11.71
N GLU A 265 -1.22 -4.59 12.49
CA GLU A 265 -1.10 -4.36 13.93
C GLU A 265 -1.11 -2.85 14.24
N HIS A 266 -0.28 -2.07 13.55
CA HIS A 266 -0.24 -0.61 13.72
C HIS A 266 -1.58 0.06 13.37
N ALA A 267 -2.22 -0.33 12.27
CA ALA A 267 -3.53 0.22 11.88
C ALA A 267 -4.62 -0.10 12.91
N LEU A 268 -4.64 -1.33 13.46
CA LEU A 268 -5.55 -1.76 14.53
C LEU A 268 -5.37 -0.93 15.81
N GLU A 269 -4.12 -0.65 16.20
CA GLU A 269 -3.80 0.21 17.33
C GLU A 269 -4.35 1.64 17.15
N GLN A 270 -4.15 2.25 15.97
CA GLN A 270 -4.63 3.62 15.71
C GLN A 270 -6.16 3.75 15.77
N VAL A 271 -6.91 2.73 15.34
CA VAL A 271 -8.39 2.76 15.35
C VAL A 271 -9.03 2.14 16.59
N GLY A 272 -8.24 1.52 17.48
CA GLY A 272 -8.72 0.87 18.70
C GLY A 272 -9.61 -0.35 18.45
N ALA A 273 -9.25 -1.20 17.47
CA ALA A 273 -9.96 -2.43 17.11
C ALA A 273 -9.14 -3.69 17.43
N ARG A 274 -9.81 -4.81 17.70
CA ARG A 274 -9.17 -6.14 17.74
C ARG A 274 -9.11 -6.73 16.31
N PRO A 275 -8.17 -7.64 15.98
CA PRO A 275 -8.10 -8.26 14.66
C PRO A 275 -9.44 -8.85 14.18
N ALA A 276 -10.09 -9.66 15.01
CA ALA A 276 -11.41 -10.25 14.75
C ALA A 276 -12.60 -9.25 14.81
N GLU A 277 -12.33 -7.95 14.94
CA GLU A 277 -13.29 -6.85 14.78
C GLU A 277 -12.96 -5.99 13.55
N ALA A 278 -12.00 -6.40 12.72
CA ALA A 278 -11.55 -5.65 11.56
C ALA A 278 -11.60 -6.49 10.29
N TRP A 279 -12.03 -5.85 9.21
CA TRP A 279 -11.97 -6.40 7.85
C TRP A 279 -10.90 -5.66 7.06
N HIS A 280 -10.22 -6.35 6.14
CA HIS A 280 -9.32 -5.72 5.16
C HIS A 280 -9.75 -6.07 3.74
N ILE A 281 -9.84 -5.05 2.88
CA ILE A 281 -10.27 -5.13 1.49
C ILE A 281 -9.05 -4.81 0.60
N GLY A 282 -8.75 -5.67 -0.37
CA GLY A 282 -7.72 -5.40 -1.38
C GLY A 282 -7.70 -6.39 -2.53
N ASP A 283 -6.98 -6.05 -3.60
CA ASP A 283 -6.85 -6.86 -4.83
C ASP A 283 -5.83 -8.00 -4.71
N ASN A 284 -4.85 -7.88 -3.80
CA ASN A 284 -3.68 -8.74 -3.84
C ASN A 284 -3.82 -9.95 -2.91
N LEU A 285 -4.06 -11.12 -3.49
CA LEU A 285 -4.21 -12.38 -2.73
C LEU A 285 -3.01 -12.69 -1.81
N TYR A 286 -1.79 -12.27 -2.15
CA TYR A 286 -0.62 -12.46 -1.30
C TYR A 286 -0.45 -11.36 -0.25
N ALA A 287 -0.49 -10.09 -0.69
CA ALA A 287 -0.20 -8.93 0.15
C ALA A 287 -1.38 -8.57 1.09
N ASP A 288 -2.57 -8.43 0.53
CA ASP A 288 -3.78 -8.04 1.28
C ASP A 288 -4.37 -9.24 2.01
N ILE A 289 -4.74 -10.27 1.26
CA ILE A 289 -5.51 -11.40 1.82
C ILE A 289 -4.61 -12.29 2.68
N GLY A 290 -3.44 -12.69 2.15
CA GLY A 290 -2.43 -13.41 2.92
C GLY A 290 -1.89 -12.63 4.12
N GLY A 291 -1.80 -11.30 4.03
CA GLY A 291 -1.37 -10.44 5.14
C GLY A 291 -2.41 -10.32 6.25
N ALA A 292 -3.62 -9.87 5.90
CA ALA A 292 -4.70 -9.63 6.84
C ALA A 292 -5.06 -10.91 7.64
N ARG A 293 -5.16 -12.06 6.97
CA ARG A 293 -5.43 -13.35 7.63
C ARG A 293 -4.33 -13.76 8.62
N ARG A 294 -3.06 -13.47 8.32
CA ARG A 294 -1.94 -13.77 9.25
C ARG A 294 -1.90 -12.84 10.46
N ALA A 295 -2.38 -11.60 10.30
CA ALA A 295 -2.60 -10.67 11.41
C ALA A 295 -3.93 -10.93 12.18
N GLY A 296 -4.76 -11.89 11.73
CA GLY A 296 -6.00 -12.29 12.40
C GLY A 296 -7.24 -11.46 12.04
N LEU A 297 -7.19 -10.69 10.94
CA LEU A 297 -8.32 -9.95 10.39
C LEU A 297 -9.12 -10.84 9.42
N HIS A 298 -10.38 -10.49 9.20
CA HIS A 298 -11.15 -11.01 8.07
C HIS A 298 -10.66 -10.37 6.77
N ALA A 299 -10.53 -11.14 5.70
CA ALA A 299 -9.99 -10.68 4.42
C ALA A 299 -11.03 -10.77 3.29
N THR A 300 -11.38 -9.63 2.70
CA THR A 300 -12.26 -9.52 1.54
C THR A 300 -11.42 -9.24 0.29
N TRP A 301 -11.47 -10.14 -0.69
CA TRP A 301 -10.79 -9.97 -1.97
C TRP A 301 -11.70 -9.22 -2.95
N ILE A 302 -11.18 -8.15 -3.56
CA ILE A 302 -11.87 -7.42 -4.63
C ILE A 302 -11.13 -7.60 -5.96
N HIS A 303 -11.81 -8.17 -6.96
CA HIS A 303 -11.15 -8.55 -8.22
C HIS A 303 -11.40 -7.60 -9.41
N ARG A 304 -12.31 -6.61 -9.28
CA ARG A 304 -12.60 -5.57 -10.28
C ARG A 304 -12.79 -6.11 -11.71
N ASP A 305 -13.41 -7.28 -11.84
CA ASP A 305 -13.61 -8.05 -13.09
C ASP A 305 -12.34 -8.35 -13.92
N ARG A 306 -11.16 -8.33 -13.29
CA ARG A 306 -9.86 -8.53 -13.94
C ARG A 306 -9.24 -9.89 -13.68
N LEU A 307 -9.63 -10.55 -12.58
CA LEU A 307 -8.99 -11.75 -12.05
C LEU A 307 -10.06 -12.79 -11.65
N GLU A 308 -9.76 -14.06 -11.89
CA GLU A 308 -10.51 -15.20 -11.34
C GLU A 308 -9.74 -15.81 -10.16
N LEU A 309 -10.43 -16.32 -9.14
CA LEU A 309 -9.78 -17.06 -8.05
C LEU A 309 -9.46 -18.49 -8.51
N THR A 310 -8.20 -18.91 -8.36
CA THR A 310 -7.73 -20.23 -8.82
C THR A 310 -7.39 -21.18 -7.67
N ASP A 311 -7.39 -22.48 -7.94
CA ASP A 311 -7.05 -23.54 -6.96
C ASP A 311 -5.65 -23.39 -6.34
N ASP A 312 -4.74 -22.65 -7.00
CA ASP A 312 -3.37 -22.37 -6.59
C ASP A 312 -3.16 -20.96 -6.01
N ALA A 313 -4.24 -20.28 -5.62
CA ALA A 313 -4.20 -18.97 -4.96
C ALA A 313 -3.34 -18.97 -3.67
N PRO A 314 -2.51 -17.94 -3.43
CA PRO A 314 -1.59 -17.89 -2.28
C PRO A 314 -2.28 -17.66 -0.92
N ALA A 315 -3.56 -17.28 -0.93
CA ALA A 315 -4.45 -17.24 0.23
C ALA A 315 -5.90 -17.41 -0.21
N ILE A 316 -6.72 -17.99 0.67
CA ILE A 316 -8.18 -18.08 0.49
C ILE A 316 -8.81 -16.91 1.26
N PRO A 317 -9.57 -16.00 0.63
CA PRO A 317 -10.26 -14.91 1.34
C PRO A 317 -11.49 -15.43 2.11
N ASP A 318 -11.97 -14.63 3.06
CA ASP A 318 -13.25 -14.88 3.76
C ASP A 318 -14.46 -14.42 2.94
N ARG A 319 -14.25 -13.51 1.97
CA ARG A 319 -15.26 -13.00 1.04
C ARG A 319 -14.61 -12.61 -0.29
N VAL A 320 -15.34 -12.78 -1.40
CA VAL A 320 -14.97 -12.30 -2.73
C VAL A 320 -16.05 -11.31 -3.19
N ILE A 321 -15.64 -10.21 -3.82
CA ILE A 321 -16.50 -9.20 -4.45
C ILE A 321 -15.88 -8.71 -5.77
N ALA A 322 -16.70 -8.31 -6.73
CA ALA A 322 -16.27 -7.58 -7.93
C ALA A 322 -16.14 -6.07 -7.65
N HIS A 323 -17.03 -5.52 -6.82
CA HIS A 323 -17.25 -4.10 -6.61
C HIS A 323 -17.43 -3.75 -5.13
N LEU A 324 -17.05 -2.53 -4.73
CA LEU A 324 -17.23 -2.03 -3.37
C LEU A 324 -18.70 -1.80 -3.00
N ALA A 325 -19.59 -1.66 -3.99
CA ALA A 325 -21.03 -1.64 -3.76
C ALA A 325 -21.54 -2.92 -3.06
N GLU A 326 -20.95 -4.09 -3.32
CA GLU A 326 -21.31 -5.35 -2.67
C GLU A 326 -20.94 -5.37 -1.18
N LEU A 327 -19.90 -4.63 -0.77
CA LEU A 327 -19.53 -4.46 0.63
C LEU A 327 -20.65 -3.74 1.41
N ARG A 328 -21.40 -2.85 0.77
CA ARG A 328 -22.55 -2.14 1.37
C ARG A 328 -23.72 -3.08 1.60
N ALA A 329 -24.09 -3.85 0.56
CA ALA A 329 -25.13 -4.87 0.65
C ALA A 329 -24.82 -5.92 1.73
N ALA A 330 -23.57 -6.39 1.78
CA ALA A 330 -23.11 -7.37 2.77
C ALA A 330 -22.66 -6.76 4.12
N LEU A 331 -23.20 -5.57 4.45
CA LEU A 331 -23.17 -4.86 5.73
C LEU A 331 -24.55 -4.24 6.08
N ASP A 332 -25.62 -4.63 5.38
CA ASP A 332 -26.99 -4.10 5.50
C ASP A 332 -27.08 -2.56 5.35
N LEU A 333 -26.20 -1.97 4.55
CA LEU A 333 -26.23 -0.55 4.22
C LEU A 333 -27.08 -0.33 2.97
N GLU A 334 -28.32 0.12 3.21
CA GLU A 334 -29.32 0.46 2.19
C GLU A 334 -28.72 1.20 0.98
N PRO A 335 -29.11 0.84 -0.26
CA PRO A 335 -28.71 1.60 -1.44
C PRO A 335 -29.17 3.05 -1.32
N ALA A 336 -28.42 3.97 -1.93
CA ALA A 336 -28.82 5.37 -1.98
C ALA A 336 -30.21 5.49 -2.61
N ALA A 337 -31.16 6.09 -1.87
CA ALA A 337 -32.41 6.55 -2.48
C ALA A 337 -32.06 7.44 -3.68
N PRO A 338 -32.70 7.24 -4.85
CA PRO A 338 -32.35 8.00 -6.04
C PRO A 338 -32.49 9.49 -5.75
N ALA A 339 -31.50 10.28 -6.18
CA ALA A 339 -31.55 11.72 -6.04
C ALA A 339 -32.82 12.23 -6.74
N ASN A 340 -33.70 12.92 -6.00
CA ASN A 340 -34.87 13.55 -6.62
C ASN A 340 -34.40 14.58 -7.67
N PRO A 341 -35.06 14.63 -8.83
CA PRO A 341 -34.69 15.51 -9.94
C PRO A 341 -34.98 16.99 -9.66
#